data_AF-A0A1H0WSS3-F1
#
_entry.id   AF-A0A1H0WSS3-F1
#
_cell.length_a   1.000
_cell.length_b   1.000
_cell.length_c   1.000
_cell.angle_alpha   90.00
_cell.angle_beta   90.00
_cell.angle_gamma   90.00
#
_symmetry.space_group_name_H-M   'P 1'
#
loop_
_entity.id
_entity.type
_entity.pdbx_description
1 polymer ?
#
loop_
_entity_poly.entity_id
_entity_poly.type
_entity_poly.pdbx_seq_one_letter_code
_entity_poly.pdbx_strand_id
1 'polypeptide(L)'
;MSANPEQPDAPVTRTNGRHEFTTVSSSDVYVGGILALRADEVAMPGGGRSRREVVEHQGAVAVVALDERERVVLIHQYRYPLDRRLWELPAGLLDVAGESPLNTARRELAEEVGLAAEEWSVLVDVAASPGFTDQAERVYLARGLSEVGLPEPVGDEEADLVVRRFELDRAVEMVFAGEIVNAPAVSGLLAARAVLRGEARPREPEAEWGDRPTRFAARSRR
;
A
#
# COMPACT_ATOMS: atom_id res chain seq x y z
N MET A 1 -0.43 11.27 57.11
CA MET A 1 -1.68 11.24 56.33
C MET A 1 -1.92 12.63 55.78
N SER A 2 -1.71 12.81 54.48
CA SER A 2 -2.38 13.85 53.68
C SER A 2 -2.37 13.34 52.24
N ALA A 3 -3.46 12.66 51.87
CA ALA A 3 -3.73 12.30 50.49
C ALA A 3 -4.07 13.58 49.71
N ASN A 4 -3.40 13.79 48.59
CA ASN A 4 -3.81 14.78 47.60
C ASN A 4 -5.02 14.20 46.85
N PRO A 5 -6.17 14.89 46.78
CA PRO A 5 -7.32 14.35 46.08
C PRO A 5 -7.06 14.42 44.57
N GLU A 6 -7.13 13.27 43.90
CA GLU A 6 -7.25 13.19 42.44
C GLU A 6 -8.42 14.09 42.01
N GLN A 7 -8.11 15.12 41.22
CA GLN A 7 -9.13 15.81 40.44
C GLN A 7 -9.68 14.79 39.43
N PRO A 8 -11.00 14.63 39.31
CA PRO A 8 -11.57 13.75 38.30
C PRO A 8 -11.21 14.30 36.92
N ASP A 9 -10.73 13.42 36.04
CA ASP A 9 -10.49 13.70 34.63
C ASP A 9 -11.70 14.44 34.05
N ALA A 10 -11.46 15.67 33.58
CA ALA A 10 -12.47 16.42 32.85
C ALA A 10 -12.98 15.56 31.68
N PRO A 11 -14.30 15.50 31.43
CA PRO A 11 -14.82 14.68 30.34
C PRO A 11 -14.21 15.16 29.02
N VAL A 12 -13.45 14.28 28.37
CA VAL A 12 -13.03 14.47 26.97
C VAL A 12 -14.33 14.58 26.17
N THR A 13 -14.70 15.80 25.79
CA THR A 13 -15.88 16.04 24.96
C THR A 13 -15.52 15.58 23.54
N ARG A 14 -15.66 14.28 23.29
CA ARG A 14 -15.59 13.74 21.93
C ARG A 14 -16.81 14.26 21.18
N THR A 15 -16.57 14.90 20.03
CA THR A 15 -17.66 15.33 19.15
C THR A 15 -18.46 14.10 18.69
N ASN A 16 -19.70 14.28 18.24
CA ASN A 16 -20.53 13.17 17.75
C ASN A 16 -20.06 12.59 16.40
N GLY A 17 -18.89 13.01 15.89
CA GLY A 17 -18.30 12.52 14.63
C GLY A 17 -19.05 12.89 13.35
N ARG A 18 -20.00 13.83 13.40
CA ARG A 18 -20.86 14.19 12.25
C ARG A 18 -20.37 15.38 11.43
N HIS A 19 -19.21 15.94 11.75
CA HIS A 19 -18.69 17.10 11.01
C HIS A 19 -18.30 16.69 9.59
N GLU A 20 -18.82 17.41 8.60
CA GLU A 20 -18.40 17.29 7.21
C GLU A 20 -17.19 18.18 6.98
N PHE A 21 -16.04 17.56 6.69
CA PHE A 21 -14.82 18.29 6.37
C PHE A 21 -14.89 18.77 4.91
N THR A 22 -14.77 20.08 4.71
CA THR A 22 -14.77 20.69 3.37
C THR A 22 -13.47 21.43 3.14
N THR A 23 -12.91 21.29 1.94
CA THR A 23 -11.74 22.06 1.49
C THR A 23 -12.18 23.47 1.13
N VAL A 24 -11.65 24.47 1.84
CA VAL A 24 -11.90 25.90 1.62
C VAL A 24 -11.03 26.44 0.48
N SER A 25 -9.75 26.08 0.47
CA SER A 25 -8.81 26.44 -0.59
C SER A 25 -7.71 25.40 -0.70
N SER A 26 -7.05 25.35 -1.85
CA SER A 26 -6.07 24.34 -2.19
C SER A 26 -4.97 24.96 -3.05
N SER A 27 -3.71 24.67 -2.75
CA SER A 27 -2.56 25.19 -3.49
C SER A 27 -1.44 24.16 -3.61
N ASP A 28 -0.80 24.11 -4.77
CA ASP A 28 0.38 23.28 -4.99
C ASP A 28 1.62 23.94 -4.35
N VAL A 29 2.31 23.19 -3.51
CA VAL A 29 3.58 23.59 -2.89
C VAL A 29 4.76 23.07 -3.71
N TYR A 30 4.64 21.84 -4.23
CA TYR A 30 5.63 21.19 -5.07
C TYR A 30 4.97 20.20 -6.03
N VAL A 31 5.50 20.07 -7.24
CA VAL A 31 5.09 19.03 -8.21
C VAL A 31 6.37 18.43 -8.79
N GLY A 32 6.56 17.13 -8.56
CA GLY A 32 7.69 16.36 -9.06
C GLY A 32 7.25 15.25 -10.02
N GLY A 33 8.19 14.37 -10.37
CA GLY A 33 7.94 13.26 -11.30
C GLY A 33 7.10 12.13 -10.71
N ILE A 34 7.28 11.83 -9.41
CA ILE A 34 6.63 10.69 -8.74
C ILE A 34 5.61 11.10 -7.66
N LEU A 35 5.61 12.37 -7.23
CA LEU A 35 4.71 12.88 -6.20
C LEU A 35 4.47 14.39 -6.36
N ALA A 36 3.40 14.88 -5.73
CA ALA A 36 3.16 16.31 -5.55
C ALA A 36 2.86 16.61 -4.08
N LEU A 37 3.24 17.79 -3.59
CA LEU A 37 2.87 18.29 -2.27
C LEU A 37 1.84 19.40 -2.43
N ARG A 38 0.70 19.22 -1.79
CA ARG A 38 -0.41 20.17 -1.76
C ARG A 38 -0.66 20.67 -0.35
N ALA A 39 -1.04 21.94 -0.22
CA ALA A 39 -1.55 22.51 1.02
C ALA A 39 -3.02 22.90 0.86
N ASP A 40 -3.88 22.34 1.71
CA ASP A 40 -5.31 22.61 1.78
C ASP A 40 -5.67 23.37 3.06
N GLU A 41 -6.56 24.34 2.95
CA GLU A 41 -7.27 24.90 4.10
C GLU A 41 -8.57 24.12 4.29
N VAL A 42 -8.76 23.49 5.44
CA VAL A 42 -9.93 22.63 5.73
C VAL A 42 -10.79 23.26 6.81
N ALA A 43 -12.10 23.31 6.59
CA ALA A 43 -13.06 23.76 7.59
C ALA A 43 -13.19 22.73 8.73
N MET A 44 -12.92 23.15 9.96
CA MET A 44 -12.85 22.30 11.14
C MET A 44 -14.15 22.37 11.97
N PRO A 45 -14.43 21.35 12.80
CA PRO A 45 -15.48 21.43 13.80
C PRO A 45 -15.31 22.70 14.66
N GLY A 46 -16.41 23.42 14.90
CA GLY A 46 -16.38 24.67 15.66
C GLY A 46 -16.10 25.93 14.82
N GLY A 47 -16.06 25.83 13.49
CA GLY A 47 -15.98 26.98 12.58
C GLY A 47 -14.57 27.51 12.31
N GLY A 48 -13.55 26.88 12.89
CA GLY A 48 -12.15 27.18 12.60
C GLY A 48 -11.69 26.63 11.24
N ARG A 49 -10.45 26.96 10.87
CA ARG A 49 -9.75 26.40 9.71
C ARG A 49 -8.44 25.78 10.14
N SER A 50 -8.01 24.74 9.43
CA SER A 50 -6.70 24.12 9.64
C SER A 50 -6.03 23.86 8.30
N ARG A 51 -4.75 24.22 8.21
CA ARG A 51 -3.89 23.82 7.11
C ARG A 51 -3.62 22.32 7.16
N ARG A 52 -3.69 21.64 6.02
CA ARG A 52 -3.37 20.23 5.82
C ARG A 52 -2.41 20.10 4.65
N GLU A 53 -1.29 19.43 4.88
CA GLU A 53 -0.32 19.12 3.84
C GLU A 53 -0.57 17.69 3.36
N VAL A 54 -0.69 17.51 2.05
CA VAL A 54 -1.02 16.24 1.41
C VAL A 54 0.00 15.93 0.34
N VAL A 55 0.72 14.83 0.51
CA VAL A 55 1.54 14.20 -0.52
C VAL A 55 0.61 13.38 -1.41
N GLU A 56 0.46 13.81 -2.66
CA GLU A 56 -0.30 13.10 -3.67
C GLU A 56 0.58 12.04 -4.35
N HIS A 57 0.04 10.84 -4.52
CA HIS A 57 0.74 9.69 -5.12
C HIS A 57 -0.13 9.00 -6.20
N GLN A 58 0.49 8.21 -7.09
CA GLN A 58 -0.24 7.45 -8.12
C GLN A 58 -1.07 6.28 -7.55
N GLY A 59 -0.72 5.84 -6.34
CA GLY A 59 -1.13 4.54 -5.81
C GLY A 59 -0.32 3.40 -6.45
N ALA A 60 -0.42 2.23 -5.85
CA ALA A 60 0.34 1.06 -6.27
C ALA A 60 -0.47 -0.22 -6.11
N VAL A 61 0.01 -1.28 -6.74
CA VAL A 61 -0.46 -2.64 -6.50
C VAL A 61 0.70 -3.50 -6.02
N ALA A 62 0.40 -4.49 -5.20
CA ALA A 62 1.36 -5.49 -4.76
C ALA A 62 0.77 -6.89 -4.90
N VAL A 63 1.61 -7.92 -5.01
CA VAL A 63 1.16 -9.29 -5.30
C VAL A 63 1.73 -10.28 -4.30
N VAL A 64 0.85 -10.93 -3.54
CA VAL A 64 1.17 -12.19 -2.88
C VAL A 64 1.08 -13.30 -3.92
N ALA A 65 2.20 -13.59 -4.58
CA ALA A 65 2.30 -14.73 -5.49
C ALA A 65 2.64 -15.99 -4.68
N LEU A 66 1.67 -16.90 -4.59
CA LEU A 66 1.75 -18.11 -3.78
C LEU A 66 1.77 -19.37 -4.65
N ASP A 67 2.83 -20.16 -4.53
CA ASP A 67 2.94 -21.42 -5.26
C ASP A 67 2.16 -22.58 -4.62
N GLU A 68 2.14 -23.74 -5.28
CA GLU A 68 1.45 -24.96 -4.81
C GLU A 68 2.00 -25.52 -3.50
N ARG A 69 3.19 -25.08 -3.08
CA ARG A 69 3.85 -25.46 -1.82
C ARG A 69 3.65 -24.40 -0.74
N GLU A 70 2.74 -23.45 -0.95
CA GLU A 70 2.47 -22.33 -0.03
C GLU A 70 3.70 -21.44 0.22
N ARG A 71 4.57 -21.33 -0.78
CA ARG A 71 5.71 -20.40 -0.74
C ARG A 71 5.36 -19.11 -1.43
N VAL A 72 5.61 -17.99 -0.75
CA VAL A 72 5.43 -16.64 -1.26
C VAL A 72 6.71 -16.16 -1.94
N VAL A 73 6.56 -15.48 -3.07
CA VAL A 73 7.65 -14.76 -3.75
C VAL A 73 7.81 -13.38 -3.13
N LEU A 74 9.03 -13.05 -2.70
CA LEU A 74 9.43 -11.74 -2.19
C LEU A 74 10.61 -11.20 -2.99
N ILE A 75 10.68 -9.89 -3.09
CA ILE A 75 11.81 -9.14 -3.65
C ILE A 75 12.61 -8.48 -2.52
N HIS A 76 13.91 -8.27 -2.72
CA HIS A 76 14.79 -7.59 -1.77
C HIS A 76 15.32 -6.29 -2.38
N GLN A 77 14.51 -5.23 -2.28
CA GLN A 77 14.76 -3.97 -2.96
C GLN A 77 15.45 -2.97 -2.04
N TYR A 78 16.42 -2.21 -2.57
CA TYR A 78 17.03 -1.11 -1.84
C TYR A 78 16.09 0.09 -1.79
N ARG A 79 15.78 0.59 -0.59
CA ARG A 79 14.94 1.78 -0.41
C ARG A 79 15.78 2.90 0.16
N TYR A 80 16.15 3.85 -0.70
CA TYR A 80 16.99 5.01 -0.33
C TYR A 80 16.52 5.74 0.93
N PRO A 81 15.21 6.02 1.15
CA PRO A 81 14.76 6.72 2.37
C PRO A 81 15.07 5.98 3.69
N LEU A 82 15.28 4.66 3.65
CA LEU A 82 15.60 3.82 4.82
C LEU A 82 17.05 3.31 4.81
N ASP A 83 17.83 3.69 3.79
CA ASP A 83 19.25 3.36 3.62
C ASP A 83 19.58 1.86 3.79
N ARG A 84 18.64 0.99 3.37
CA ARG A 84 18.81 -0.46 3.42
C ARG A 84 17.90 -1.17 2.44
N ARG A 85 18.14 -2.48 2.26
CA ARG A 85 17.22 -3.35 1.52
C ARG A 85 16.08 -3.82 2.42
N LEU A 86 14.90 -3.90 1.83
CA LEU A 86 13.68 -4.40 2.43
C LEU A 86 13.21 -5.64 1.68
N TRP A 87 12.69 -6.62 2.41
CA TRP A 87 11.87 -7.66 1.82
C TRP A 87 10.47 -7.09 1.55
N GLU A 88 10.05 -7.11 0.30
CA GLU A 88 8.79 -6.56 -0.18
C GLU A 88 8.07 -7.60 -1.06
N LEU A 89 6.78 -7.39 -1.30
CA LEU A 89 6.05 -8.11 -2.34
C LEU A 89 6.43 -7.52 -3.70
N PRO A 90 6.37 -8.31 -4.79
CA PRO A 90 6.36 -7.75 -6.14
C PRO A 90 5.27 -6.68 -6.24
N ALA A 91 5.61 -5.51 -6.74
CA ALA A 91 4.75 -4.33 -6.67
C ALA A 91 5.10 -3.29 -7.73
N GLY A 92 4.11 -2.49 -8.14
CA GLY A 92 4.35 -1.39 -9.05
C GLY A 92 3.27 -0.32 -9.04
N LEU A 93 3.61 0.81 -9.66
CA LEU A 93 2.81 2.03 -9.64
C LEU A 93 1.65 1.96 -10.64
N LEU A 94 0.58 2.69 -10.35
CA LEU A 94 -0.53 2.89 -11.30
C LEU A 94 -0.20 4.03 -12.28
N ASP A 95 0.89 3.90 -13.02
CA ASP A 95 1.46 4.95 -13.88
C ASP A 95 1.00 4.87 -15.35
N VAL A 96 0.49 3.71 -15.79
CA VAL A 96 -0.08 3.53 -17.13
C VAL A 96 -1.52 4.05 -17.20
N ALA A 97 -1.73 5.09 -18.02
CA ALA A 97 -3.03 5.76 -18.13
C ALA A 97 -4.13 4.81 -18.65
N GLY A 98 -5.18 4.62 -17.84
CA GLY A 98 -6.34 3.79 -18.19
C GLY A 98 -6.15 2.31 -17.89
N GLU A 99 -4.98 1.89 -17.42
CA GLU A 99 -4.75 0.52 -16.97
C GLU A 99 -5.55 0.23 -15.68
N SER A 100 -6.12 -0.98 -15.63
CA SER A 100 -6.79 -1.46 -14.42
C SER A 100 -5.75 -1.93 -13.39
N PRO A 101 -6.01 -1.79 -12.08
CA PRO A 101 -5.07 -2.25 -11.07
C PRO A 101 -4.69 -3.74 -11.21
N LEU A 102 -5.64 -4.57 -11.65
CA LEU A 102 -5.37 -6.00 -11.89
C LEU A 102 -4.39 -6.21 -13.06
N ASN A 103 -4.52 -5.43 -14.14
CA ASN A 103 -3.60 -5.53 -15.27
C ASN A 103 -2.21 -5.01 -14.90
N THR A 104 -2.13 -3.91 -14.13
CA THR A 104 -0.86 -3.45 -13.54
C THR A 104 -0.23 -4.58 -12.71
N ALA A 105 -0.99 -5.22 -11.82
CA ALA A 105 -0.46 -6.29 -10.96
C ALA A 105 0.06 -7.50 -11.76
N ARG A 106 -0.60 -7.86 -12.87
CA ARG A 106 -0.17 -8.91 -13.78
C ARG A 106 1.12 -8.54 -14.51
N ARG A 107 1.21 -7.29 -15.00
CA ARG A 107 2.39 -6.77 -15.70
C ARG A 107 3.60 -6.76 -14.77
N GLU A 108 3.46 -6.17 -13.58
CA GLU A 108 4.54 -6.06 -12.59
C GLU A 108 5.02 -7.43 -12.11
N LEU A 109 4.11 -8.38 -11.91
CA LEU A 109 4.49 -9.76 -11.56
C LEU A 109 5.35 -10.42 -12.66
N ALA A 110 5.05 -10.14 -13.93
CA ALA A 110 5.84 -10.64 -15.04
C ALA A 110 7.18 -9.92 -15.17
N GLU A 111 7.19 -8.59 -15.00
CA GLU A 111 8.38 -7.75 -15.17
C GLU A 111 9.40 -7.96 -14.04
N GLU A 112 8.98 -7.92 -12.77
CA GLU A 112 9.90 -7.97 -11.63
C GLU A 112 10.39 -9.39 -11.29
N VAL A 113 9.53 -10.40 -11.48
CA VAL A 113 9.81 -11.77 -11.02
C VAL A 113 9.61 -12.85 -12.06
N GLY A 114 9.22 -12.51 -13.29
CA GLY A 114 9.13 -13.46 -14.40
C GLY A 114 7.99 -14.46 -14.28
N LEU A 115 6.92 -14.10 -13.57
CA LEU A 115 5.81 -15.00 -13.28
C LEU A 115 4.48 -14.52 -13.87
N ALA A 116 3.66 -15.48 -14.27
CA ALA A 116 2.23 -15.30 -14.51
C ALA A 116 1.41 -16.14 -13.53
N ALA A 117 0.12 -15.84 -13.42
CA ALA A 117 -0.80 -16.56 -12.53
C ALA A 117 -2.18 -16.73 -13.18
N GLU A 118 -2.79 -17.89 -12.94
CA GLU A 118 -4.12 -18.25 -13.47
C GLU A 118 -5.25 -17.68 -12.61
N GLU A 119 -5.07 -17.68 -11.29
CA GLU A 119 -6.07 -17.25 -10.33
C GLU A 119 -5.64 -15.94 -9.68
N TRP A 120 -6.54 -14.97 -9.66
CA TRP A 120 -6.35 -13.68 -9.02
C TRP A 120 -7.50 -13.40 -8.06
N SER A 121 -7.22 -12.67 -6.99
CA SER A 121 -8.25 -12.15 -6.09
C SER A 121 -7.70 -10.95 -5.33
N VAL A 122 -8.57 -10.02 -4.93
CA VAL A 122 -8.15 -8.90 -4.07
C VAL A 122 -8.02 -9.40 -2.65
N LEU A 123 -6.84 -9.26 -2.06
CA LEU A 123 -6.53 -9.74 -0.72
C LEU A 123 -6.81 -8.67 0.34
N VAL A 124 -6.19 -7.50 0.22
CA VAL A 124 -6.33 -6.39 1.17
C VAL A 124 -6.00 -5.06 0.49
N ASP A 125 -6.70 -3.99 0.88
CA ASP A 125 -6.36 -2.61 0.49
C ASP A 125 -5.73 -1.91 1.70
N VAL A 126 -4.64 -1.16 1.47
CA VAL A 126 -3.81 -0.55 2.53
C VAL A 126 -3.63 0.93 2.23
N ALA A 127 -4.04 1.80 3.15
CA ALA A 127 -3.66 3.22 3.10
C ALA A 127 -2.29 3.39 3.77
N ALA A 128 -1.28 3.85 3.04
CA ALA A 128 0.11 3.75 3.44
C ALA A 128 0.45 4.67 4.62
N SER A 129 0.06 5.95 4.56
CA SER A 129 0.22 6.88 5.68
C SER A 129 -0.86 7.96 5.69
N PRO A 130 -2.09 7.64 6.15
CA PRO A 130 -3.28 8.49 6.04
C PRO A 130 -3.17 9.87 6.70
N GLY A 131 -2.16 10.07 7.55
CA GLY A 131 -1.92 11.36 8.21
C GLY A 131 -1.46 12.46 7.25
N PHE A 132 -0.86 12.12 6.10
CA PHE A 132 -0.30 13.12 5.19
C PHE A 132 -0.27 12.72 3.72
N THR A 133 -0.59 11.48 3.33
CA THR A 133 -0.62 11.10 1.91
C THR A 133 -1.94 10.45 1.53
N ASP A 134 -2.36 10.64 0.28
CA ASP A 134 -3.44 9.88 -0.33
C ASP A 134 -2.98 8.53 -0.90
N GLN A 135 -1.69 8.17 -0.76
CA GLN A 135 -1.17 6.88 -1.20
C GLN A 135 -1.94 5.72 -0.56
N ALA A 136 -2.60 4.96 -1.42
CA ALA A 136 -3.18 3.67 -1.09
C ALA A 136 -2.68 2.62 -2.06
N GLU A 137 -2.64 1.38 -1.57
CA GLU A 137 -2.13 0.23 -2.29
C GLU A 137 -3.11 -0.93 -2.22
N ARG A 138 -3.25 -1.65 -3.33
CA ARG A 138 -4.07 -2.85 -3.39
C ARG A 138 -3.18 -4.08 -3.50
N VAL A 139 -3.35 -4.99 -2.55
CA VAL A 139 -2.64 -6.26 -2.55
C VAL A 139 -3.52 -7.35 -3.16
N TYR A 140 -3.02 -8.01 -4.19
CA TYR A 140 -3.63 -9.17 -4.82
C TYR A 140 -3.05 -10.48 -4.27
N LEU A 141 -3.86 -11.54 -4.26
CA LEU A 141 -3.41 -12.92 -4.13
C LEU A 141 -3.42 -13.55 -5.53
N ALA A 142 -2.27 -14.06 -5.95
CA ALA A 142 -2.06 -14.73 -7.23
C ALA A 142 -1.66 -16.20 -7.01
N ARG A 143 -2.38 -17.13 -7.66
CA ARG A 143 -2.14 -18.60 -7.58
C ARG A 143 -2.16 -19.24 -8.96
N GLY A 144 -1.75 -20.50 -9.04
CA GLY A 144 -1.54 -21.18 -10.32
C GLY A 144 -0.38 -20.53 -11.08
N LEU A 145 0.77 -20.43 -10.42
CA LEU A 145 1.92 -19.69 -10.93
C LEU A 145 2.62 -20.46 -12.06
N SER A 146 3.03 -19.74 -13.10
CA SER A 146 3.86 -20.26 -14.19
C SER A 146 4.99 -19.29 -14.51
N GLU A 147 6.13 -19.84 -14.95
CA GLU A 147 7.29 -19.05 -15.37
C GLU A 147 7.06 -18.53 -16.79
N VAL A 148 7.22 -17.23 -16.99
CA VAL A 148 7.13 -16.57 -18.32
C VAL A 148 8.47 -16.00 -18.78
N GLY A 149 9.51 -16.15 -17.96
CA GLY A 149 10.84 -15.61 -18.19
C GLY A 149 10.94 -14.17 -17.70
N LEU A 150 12.15 -13.79 -17.27
CA LEU A 150 12.45 -12.41 -16.88
C LEU A 150 12.77 -11.61 -18.15
N PRO A 151 12.10 -10.45 -18.36
CA PRO A 151 12.55 -9.53 -19.38
C PRO A 151 13.94 -8.97 -19.04
N GLU A 152 14.61 -8.37 -20.03
CA GLU A 152 15.80 -7.55 -19.74
C GLU A 152 15.40 -6.42 -18.78
N PRO A 153 16.18 -6.14 -17.71
CA PRO A 153 15.83 -5.13 -16.72
C PRO A 153 15.61 -3.76 -17.37
N VAL A 154 14.51 -3.08 -17.01
CA VAL A 154 14.19 -1.75 -17.51
C VAL A 154 14.52 -0.71 -16.43
N GLY A 155 15.81 -0.33 -16.37
CA GLY A 155 16.29 0.74 -15.50
C GLY A 155 17.17 0.27 -14.34
N ASP A 156 17.70 1.23 -13.59
CA ASP A 156 18.73 0.98 -12.58
C ASP A 156 18.19 0.28 -11.31
N GLU A 157 16.91 0.45 -10.99
CA GLU A 157 16.30 -0.12 -9.78
C GLU A 157 16.05 -1.63 -9.90
N GLU A 158 15.74 -2.13 -11.09
CA GLU A 158 15.49 -3.56 -11.35
C GLU A 158 16.79 -4.36 -11.52
N ALA A 159 17.88 -3.70 -11.91
CA ALA A 159 19.16 -4.36 -12.19
C ALA A 159 19.83 -5.03 -10.97
N ASP A 160 19.45 -4.63 -9.75
CA ASP A 160 19.97 -5.20 -8.48
C ASP A 160 18.86 -5.91 -7.65
N LEU A 161 17.71 -6.18 -8.27
CA LEU A 161 16.57 -6.80 -7.58
C LEU A 161 16.85 -8.28 -7.31
N VAL A 162 16.76 -8.69 -6.03
CA VAL A 162 16.91 -10.10 -5.63
C VAL A 162 15.55 -10.70 -5.36
N VAL A 163 15.20 -11.77 -6.08
CA VAL A 163 13.94 -12.51 -5.92
C VAL A 163 14.17 -13.80 -5.12
N ARG A 164 13.33 -14.06 -4.11
CA ARG A 164 13.36 -15.31 -3.33
C ARG A 164 11.97 -15.81 -2.99
N ARG A 165 11.88 -17.12 -2.77
CA ARG A 165 10.68 -17.79 -2.27
C ARG A 165 10.86 -18.17 -0.80
N PHE A 166 9.84 -17.93 0.01
CA PHE A 166 9.80 -18.28 1.42
C PHE A 166 8.53 -19.06 1.73
N GLU A 167 8.59 -20.06 2.60
CA GLU A 167 7.38 -20.62 3.19
C GLU A 167 6.55 -19.49 3.81
N LEU A 168 5.23 -19.45 3.55
CA LEU A 168 4.41 -18.33 4.02
C LEU A 168 4.45 -18.16 5.54
N ASP A 169 4.40 -19.26 6.30
CA ASP A 169 4.51 -19.22 7.76
C ASP A 169 5.86 -18.63 8.21
N ARG A 170 6.95 -18.93 7.49
CA ARG A 170 8.27 -18.33 7.78
C ARG A 170 8.29 -16.83 7.46
N ALA A 171 7.71 -16.41 6.33
CA ALA A 171 7.61 -14.99 6.01
C ALA A 171 6.78 -14.23 7.07
N VAL A 172 5.75 -14.85 7.62
CA VAL A 172 4.96 -14.29 8.72
C VAL A 172 5.77 -14.22 10.03
N GLU A 173 6.60 -15.20 10.35
CA GLU A 173 7.55 -15.09 11.47
C GLU A 173 8.50 -13.90 11.28
N MET A 174 9.00 -13.68 10.07
CA MET A 174 9.88 -12.56 9.73
C MET A 174 9.17 -11.20 9.92
N VAL A 175 7.85 -11.12 9.66
CA VAL A 175 7.03 -9.94 9.99
C VAL A 175 7.06 -9.67 11.49
N PHE A 176 6.75 -10.67 12.32
CA PHE A 176 6.73 -10.50 13.79
C PHE A 176 8.11 -10.28 14.40
N ALA A 177 9.18 -10.71 13.72
CA ALA A 177 10.56 -10.44 14.09
C ALA A 177 11.03 -9.02 13.69
N GLY A 178 10.25 -8.27 12.91
CA GLY A 178 10.65 -6.96 12.39
C GLY A 178 11.64 -7.02 11.23
N GLU A 179 11.82 -8.18 10.61
CA GLU A 179 12.67 -8.38 9.41
C GLU A 179 11.94 -7.93 8.14
N ILE A 180 10.61 -8.13 8.08
CA ILE A 180 9.72 -7.58 7.04
C ILE A 180 8.93 -6.41 7.64
N VAL A 181 9.15 -5.22 7.11
CA VAL A 181 8.55 -3.98 7.63
C VAL A 181 7.79 -3.16 6.57
N ASN A 182 7.89 -3.54 5.30
CA ASN A 182 7.14 -2.90 4.22
C ASN A 182 5.63 -3.14 4.45
N ALA A 183 4.84 -2.08 4.51
CA ALA A 183 3.44 -2.14 4.95
C ALA A 183 2.54 -3.05 4.07
N PRO A 184 2.61 -2.98 2.73
CA PRO A 184 1.94 -3.94 1.84
C PRO A 184 2.38 -5.39 2.09
N ALA A 185 3.68 -5.63 2.27
CA ALA A 185 4.18 -6.98 2.55
C ALA A 185 3.67 -7.52 3.89
N VAL A 186 3.76 -6.73 4.96
CA VAL A 186 3.20 -7.09 6.28
C VAL A 186 1.70 -7.41 6.16
N SER A 187 0.93 -6.53 5.52
CA SER A 187 -0.51 -6.68 5.39
C SER A 187 -0.90 -7.88 4.53
N GLY A 188 -0.26 -8.04 3.37
CA GLY A 188 -0.49 -9.12 2.43
C GLY A 188 -0.14 -10.49 2.98
N LEU A 189 1.01 -10.63 3.63
CA LEU A 189 1.44 -11.91 4.21
C LEU A 189 0.51 -12.39 5.32
N LEU A 190 0.13 -11.48 6.23
CA LEU A 190 -0.80 -11.80 7.31
C LEU A 190 -2.20 -12.14 6.77
N ALA A 191 -2.70 -11.37 5.80
CA ALA A 191 -3.99 -11.63 5.16
C ALA A 191 -4.00 -12.95 4.38
N ALA A 192 -2.94 -13.26 3.65
CA ALA A 192 -2.81 -14.51 2.89
C ALA A 192 -2.84 -15.73 3.83
N ARG A 193 -2.14 -15.64 4.96
CA ARG A 193 -2.16 -16.69 5.98
C ARG A 193 -3.56 -16.93 6.53
N ALA A 194 -4.30 -15.87 6.85
CA ALA A 194 -5.68 -15.97 7.33
C ALA A 194 -6.59 -16.62 6.28
N VAL A 195 -6.42 -16.30 5.00
CA VAL A 195 -7.16 -16.92 3.89
C VAL A 195 -6.84 -18.42 3.77
N LEU A 196 -5.56 -18.81 3.80
CA LEU A 196 -5.17 -20.23 3.71
C LEU A 196 -5.69 -21.06 4.89
N ARG A 197 -5.80 -20.45 6.07
CA ARG A 197 -6.37 -21.08 7.27
C ARG A 197 -7.90 -21.11 7.29
N GLY A 198 -8.55 -20.54 6.28
CA GLY A 198 -10.01 -20.46 6.20
C GLY A 198 -10.63 -19.48 7.20
N GLU A 199 -9.84 -18.57 7.78
CA GLU A 199 -10.28 -17.55 8.73
C GLU A 199 -10.89 -16.33 8.01
N ALA A 200 -10.50 -16.11 6.75
CA ALA A 200 -10.98 -15.03 5.90
C ALA A 200 -11.19 -15.51 4.46
N ARG A 201 -11.87 -14.70 3.64
CA ARG A 201 -12.03 -14.93 2.20
C ARG A 201 -11.52 -13.72 1.43
N PRO A 202 -10.79 -13.92 0.32
CA PRO A 202 -10.43 -12.81 -0.55
C PRO A 202 -11.68 -12.30 -1.30
N ARG A 203 -11.56 -11.12 -1.88
CA ARG A 203 -12.61 -10.49 -2.70
C ARG A 203 -12.36 -10.76 -4.18
N GLU A 204 -13.38 -10.54 -5.00
CA GLU A 204 -13.28 -10.61 -6.46
C GLU A 204 -12.17 -9.70 -7.01
N PRO A 205 -11.47 -10.07 -8.09
CA PRO A 205 -10.33 -9.30 -8.64
C PRO A 205 -10.67 -7.85 -9.00
N GLU A 206 -11.90 -7.62 -9.45
CA GLU A 206 -12.44 -6.32 -9.86
C GLU A 206 -13.23 -5.62 -8.74
N ALA A 207 -13.13 -6.09 -7.48
CA ALA A 207 -13.82 -5.46 -6.36
C ALA A 207 -13.54 -3.95 -6.29
N GLU A 208 -14.54 -3.17 -5.89
CA GLU A 208 -14.39 -1.71 -5.79
C GLU A 208 -13.20 -1.30 -4.91
N TRP A 209 -12.50 -0.24 -5.31
CA TRP A 209 -11.41 0.35 -4.53
C TRP A 209 -11.74 1.81 -4.21
N GLY A 210 -12.41 2.03 -3.09
CA GLY A 210 -12.89 3.36 -2.69
C GLY A 210 -11.76 4.38 -2.51
N ASP A 211 -10.63 3.94 -1.96
CA ASP A 211 -9.47 4.80 -1.66
C ASP A 211 -8.42 4.84 -2.79
N ARG A 212 -8.76 4.39 -4.01
CA ARG A 212 -7.81 4.45 -5.14
C ARG A 212 -7.37 5.91 -5.39
N PRO A 213 -6.06 6.22 -5.37
CA PRO A 213 -5.60 7.58 -5.61
C PRO A 213 -5.89 7.98 -7.07
N THR A 214 -6.35 9.22 -7.26
CA THR A 214 -6.70 9.74 -8.58
C THR A 214 -6.09 11.10 -8.89
N ARG A 215 -5.74 11.87 -7.85
CA ARG A 215 -5.43 13.29 -8.01
C ARG A 215 -4.07 13.52 -8.66
N PHE A 216 -3.04 12.79 -8.26
CA PHE A 216 -1.74 12.89 -8.90
C PHE A 216 -1.79 12.46 -10.37
N ALA A 217 -2.42 11.32 -10.66
CA ALA A 217 -2.60 10.83 -12.03
C ALA A 217 -3.37 11.81 -12.93
N ALA A 218 -4.29 12.61 -12.37
CA ALA A 218 -4.99 13.66 -13.10
C ALA A 218 -4.10 14.86 -13.49
N ARG A 219 -2.92 15.02 -12.87
CA ARG A 219 -1.94 16.08 -13.21
C ARG A 219 -1.20 15.76 -14.50
N SER A 220 -0.77 14.52 -14.68
CA SER A 220 -0.01 14.06 -15.86
C SER A 220 -0.84 14.07 -17.16
N ARG A 221 -2.15 14.33 -17.06
CA ARG A 221 -3.07 14.49 -18.21
C ARG A 221 -3.25 15.94 -18.65
N ARG A 222 -2.55 16.89 -18.02
CA ARG A 222 -2.55 18.32 -18.36
C ARG A 222 -1.23 18.71 -19.01
#